data_AF-A0AA39XLT6-F1
#
_entry.id   AF-A0AA39XLT6-F1
#
_cell.length_a   1.000
_cell.length_b   1.000
_cell.length_c   1.000
_cell.angle_alpha   90.00
_cell.angle_beta   90.00
_cell.angle_gamma   90.00
#
_symmetry.space_group_name_H-M   'P 1'
#
loop_
_entity.id
_entity.type
_entity.pdbx_description
1 polymer ?
#
loop_
_entity_poly.entity_id
_entity_poly.type
_entity_poly.pdbx_seq_one_letter_code
_entity_poly.pdbx_strand_id
1 'polypeptide(L)'
;MNIRVQDEDLRKINRTSVPLNDEKGGYLVTLDVFHELHCLNQLREQVYREYYPDKHSKAKQLEHVDHCLDLLRQVVMCHGDVSLQTFGWRDDYRWPWPNFEVQHTCRKWEKIQEWSKENSIPSLIGPIIAHPVLGVSWRADEES
;
A
#
# COMPACT_ATOMS: atom_id res chain seq x y z
N MET A 1 0.49 -5.29 -4.45
CA MET A 1 1.03 -5.94 -5.67
C MET A 1 2.53 -5.96 -5.53
N ASN A 2 3.13 -7.14 -5.50
CA ASN A 2 4.58 -7.28 -5.37
C ASN A 2 5.22 -7.29 -6.76
N ILE A 3 6.30 -6.55 -6.93
CA ILE A 3 7.05 -6.40 -8.18
C ILE A 3 8.50 -6.84 -8.00
N ARG A 4 9.15 -7.15 -9.13
CA ARG A 4 10.57 -7.40 -9.22
C ARG A 4 11.30 -6.14 -9.70
N VAL A 5 12.38 -5.79 -9.03
CA VAL A 5 13.33 -4.74 -9.47
C VAL A 5 14.75 -5.28 -9.48
N GLN A 6 15.65 -4.61 -10.21
CA GLN A 6 17.06 -5.00 -10.29
C GLN A 6 17.90 -4.27 -9.24
N ASP A 7 19.11 -4.80 -8.97
CA ASP A 7 20.05 -4.22 -8.00
C ASP A 7 20.36 -2.74 -8.31
N GLU A 8 20.45 -2.41 -9.60
CA GLU A 8 20.69 -1.04 -10.07
C GLU A 8 19.60 -0.05 -9.63
N ASP A 9 18.34 -0.48 -9.53
CA ASP A 9 17.23 0.38 -9.13
C ASP A 9 17.29 0.69 -7.64
N LEU A 10 17.66 -0.31 -6.83
CA LEU A 10 17.81 -0.15 -5.38
C LEU A 10 19.03 0.71 -5.03
N ARG A 11 20.12 0.61 -5.80
CA ARG A 11 21.30 1.49 -5.65
C ARG A 11 20.97 2.96 -5.90
N LYS A 12 20.09 3.28 -6.87
CA LYS A 12 19.67 4.67 -7.16
C LYS A 12 19.01 5.34 -5.97
N ILE A 13 18.39 4.57 -5.08
CA ILE A 13 17.73 5.07 -3.86
C ILE A 13 18.50 4.74 -2.57
N ASN A 14 19.73 4.21 -2.67
CA ASN A 14 20.56 3.79 -1.55
C ASN A 14 19.83 2.86 -0.56
N ARG A 15 19.12 1.86 -1.09
CA ARG A 15 18.41 0.84 -0.30
C ARG A 15 18.78 -0.56 -0.80
N THR A 16 18.37 -1.56 -0.02
CA THR A 16 18.41 -2.99 -0.37
C THR A 16 17.03 -3.58 -0.13
N SER A 17 16.77 -4.77 -0.67
CA SER A 17 15.55 -5.52 -0.36
C SER A 17 15.83 -7.02 -0.33
N VAL A 18 14.79 -7.82 -0.13
CA VAL A 18 14.88 -9.28 -0.11
C VAL A 18 15.15 -9.80 -1.52
N PRO A 19 16.23 -10.56 -1.76
CA PRO A 19 16.52 -11.14 -3.06
C PRO A 19 15.53 -12.25 -3.39
N LEU A 20 15.18 -12.35 -4.67
CA LEU A 20 14.33 -13.40 -5.21
C LEU A 20 15.22 -14.57 -5.65
N ASN A 21 14.91 -15.76 -5.14
CA ASN A 21 15.67 -16.98 -5.37
C ASN A 21 15.07 -17.81 -6.52
N ASP A 22 15.08 -17.22 -7.72
CA ASP A 22 14.71 -17.87 -8.97
C ASP A 22 15.72 -17.52 -10.08
N GLU A 23 15.59 -18.12 -11.25
CA GLU A 23 16.52 -17.92 -12.37
C GLU A 23 16.61 -16.47 -12.84
N LYS A 24 15.57 -15.66 -12.58
CA LYS A 24 15.49 -14.26 -13.00
C LYS A 24 16.23 -13.32 -12.05
N GLY A 25 16.46 -13.72 -10.80
CA GLY A 25 17.14 -12.91 -9.79
C GLY A 25 16.53 -11.52 -9.55
N GLY A 26 17.24 -10.64 -8.86
CA GLY A 26 16.69 -9.32 -8.48
C GLY A 26 15.92 -9.39 -7.16
N TYR A 27 15.08 -8.39 -6.90
CA TYR A 27 14.61 -8.10 -5.55
C TYR A 27 13.11 -7.84 -5.46
N LEU A 28 12.53 -8.29 -4.35
CA LEU A 28 11.13 -8.08 -4.00
C LEU A 28 10.89 -6.64 -3.56
N VAL A 29 9.98 -5.93 -4.22
CA VAL A 29 9.53 -4.58 -3.82
C VAL A 29 8.02 -4.46 -4.01
N THR A 30 7.40 -3.50 -3.34
CA THR A 30 6.03 -3.06 -3.61
C THR A 30 6.06 -1.56 -3.89
N LEU A 31 5.34 -1.11 -4.94
CA LEU A 31 5.10 0.33 -5.08
C LEU A 31 4.21 0.80 -3.93
N ASP A 32 4.63 1.87 -3.27
CA ASP A 32 4.02 2.34 -2.02
C ASP A 32 2.53 2.67 -2.18
N VAL A 33 2.10 3.19 -3.34
CA VAL A 33 0.69 3.45 -3.66
C VAL A 33 -0.23 2.22 -3.50
N PHE A 34 0.28 0.99 -3.71
CA PHE A 34 -0.54 -0.20 -3.45
C PHE A 34 -0.61 -0.56 -1.97
N HIS A 35 0.39 -0.18 -1.18
CA HIS A 35 0.34 -0.30 0.26
C HIS A 35 -0.60 0.76 0.86
N GLU A 36 -0.52 2.01 0.37
CA GLU A 36 -1.48 3.08 0.70
C GLU A 36 -2.93 2.65 0.44
N LEU A 37 -3.21 2.08 -0.74
CA LEU A 37 -4.55 1.58 -1.09
C LEU A 37 -4.97 0.38 -0.24
N HIS A 38 -4.03 -0.49 0.14
CA HIS A 38 -4.30 -1.57 1.10
C HIS A 38 -4.72 -0.99 2.45
N CYS A 39 -3.93 -0.05 3.01
CA CYS A 39 -4.23 0.61 4.27
C CYS A 39 -5.58 1.34 4.24
N LEU A 40 -5.88 2.05 3.15
CA LEU A 40 -7.18 2.70 2.96
C LEU A 40 -8.33 1.67 2.95
N ASN A 41 -8.15 0.52 2.29
CA ASN A 41 -9.15 -0.55 2.32
C ASN A 41 -9.31 -1.16 3.71
N GLN A 42 -8.22 -1.34 4.47
CA GLN A 42 -8.29 -1.82 5.85
C GLN A 42 -9.12 -0.87 6.73
N LEU A 43 -8.89 0.44 6.61
CA LEU A 43 -9.69 1.44 7.33
C LEU A 43 -11.16 1.40 6.92
N ARG A 44 -11.45 1.28 5.62
CA ARG A 44 -12.82 1.12 5.10
C ARG A 44 -13.50 -0.09 5.72
N GLU A 45 -12.85 -1.24 5.74
CA GLU A 45 -13.41 -2.46 6.33
C GLU A 45 -13.67 -2.31 7.84
N GLN A 46 -12.78 -1.63 8.57
CA GLN A 46 -12.97 -1.38 9.99
C GLN A 46 -14.13 -0.41 10.29
N VAL A 47 -14.34 0.62 9.46
CA VAL A 47 -15.53 1.49 9.55
C VAL A 47 -16.82 0.71 9.31
N TYR A 48 -16.80 -0.25 8.38
CA TYR A 48 -17.95 -1.08 8.00
C TYR A 48 -17.86 -2.52 8.54
N ARG A 49 -17.36 -2.71 9.77
CA ARG A 49 -17.15 -4.02 10.39
C ARG A 49 -18.38 -4.93 10.42
N GLU A 50 -19.58 -4.34 10.42
CA GLU A 50 -20.85 -5.08 10.41
C GLU A 50 -21.05 -5.84 9.09
N TYR A 51 -20.50 -5.31 8.00
CA TYR A 51 -20.50 -5.93 6.68
C TYR A 51 -19.25 -6.76 6.42
N TYR A 52 -18.13 -6.42 7.06
CA TYR A 52 -16.84 -7.12 6.95
C TYR A 52 -16.45 -7.75 8.29
N PRO A 53 -16.96 -8.96 8.59
CA PRO A 53 -16.69 -9.60 9.87
C PRO A 53 -15.19 -9.88 10.04
N ASP A 54 -14.73 -9.54 11.23
CA ASP A 54 -13.35 -9.54 11.64
C ASP A 54 -12.72 -10.95 11.66
N LYS A 55 -11.55 -11.10 11.01
CA LYS A 55 -10.79 -12.37 10.98
C LYS A 55 -9.67 -12.44 12.02
N HIS A 56 -9.44 -11.36 12.76
CA HIS A 56 -8.33 -11.22 13.70
C HIS A 56 -8.82 -10.77 15.07
N SER A 57 -7.94 -10.85 16.08
CA SER A 57 -8.25 -10.30 17.39
C SER A 57 -8.33 -8.78 17.32
N LYS A 58 -9.14 -8.19 18.20
CA LYS A 58 -9.27 -6.74 18.34
C LYS A 58 -7.93 -6.03 18.52
N ALA A 59 -7.00 -6.63 19.26
CA ALA A 59 -5.67 -6.07 19.46
C ALA A 59 -4.87 -5.97 18.15
N LYS A 60 -4.84 -7.05 17.36
CA LYS A 60 -4.17 -7.08 16.05
C LYS A 60 -4.79 -6.10 15.05
N GLN A 61 -6.09 -5.88 15.12
CA GLN A 61 -6.78 -4.90 14.27
C GLN A 61 -6.40 -3.48 14.62
N LEU A 62 -6.39 -3.13 15.91
CA LEU A 62 -6.02 -1.78 16.35
C LEU A 62 -4.57 -1.47 15.98
N GLU A 63 -3.66 -2.40 16.17
CA GLU A 63 -2.27 -2.28 15.71
C GLU A 63 -2.18 -2.09 14.19
N HIS A 64 -3.04 -2.80 13.44
CA HIS A 64 -3.08 -2.65 11.98
C HIS A 64 -3.57 -1.24 11.58
N VAL A 65 -4.70 -0.82 12.14
CA VAL A 65 -5.30 0.50 11.89
C VAL A 65 -4.35 1.63 12.26
N ASP A 66 -3.65 1.52 13.39
CA ASP A 66 -2.72 2.55 13.88
C ASP A 66 -1.59 2.81 12.89
N HIS A 67 -0.91 1.76 12.41
CA HIS A 67 0.15 1.95 11.42
C HIS A 67 -0.40 2.38 10.05
N CYS A 68 -1.61 1.94 9.68
CA CYS A 68 -2.27 2.40 8.44
C CYS A 68 -2.51 3.91 8.48
N LEU A 69 -2.97 4.43 9.61
CA LEU A 69 -3.17 5.87 9.81
C LEU A 69 -1.85 6.64 9.75
N ASP A 70 -0.79 6.13 10.39
CA ASP A 70 0.51 6.79 10.35
C ASP A 70 1.13 6.78 8.93
N LEU A 71 1.02 5.66 8.20
CA LEU A 71 1.45 5.59 6.79
C LEU A 71 0.72 6.65 5.94
N LEU A 72 -0.61 6.67 6.00
CA LEU A 72 -1.41 7.63 5.23
C LEU A 72 -1.08 9.08 5.62
N ARG A 73 -0.83 9.36 6.91
CA ARG A 73 -0.36 10.67 7.37
C ARG A 73 0.98 11.03 6.74
N GLN A 74 1.96 10.13 6.77
CA GLN A 74 3.28 10.36 6.16
C GLN A 74 3.17 10.65 4.66
N VAL A 75 2.35 9.87 3.96
CA VAL A 75 2.11 10.01 2.51
C VAL A 75 1.42 11.33 2.17
N VAL A 76 0.38 11.72 2.92
CA VAL A 76 -0.31 13.00 2.74
C VAL A 76 0.66 14.17 2.93
N MET A 77 1.51 14.11 3.96
CA MET A 77 2.52 15.14 4.21
C MET A 77 3.63 15.16 3.16
N CYS A 78 4.02 13.99 2.63
CA CYS A 78 5.05 13.87 1.61
C CYS A 78 4.58 14.40 0.25
N HIS A 79 3.34 14.06 -0.15
CA HIS A 79 2.76 14.55 -1.40
C HIS A 79 2.39 16.03 -1.32
N GLY A 80 1.89 16.49 -0.16
CA GLY A 80 1.64 17.90 0.13
C GLY A 80 0.75 18.57 -0.91
N ASP A 81 -0.48 18.10 -1.09
CA ASP A 81 -1.41 18.67 -2.07
C ASP A 81 -1.75 20.12 -1.74
N VAL A 82 -1.41 21.03 -2.65
CA VAL A 82 -1.59 22.48 -2.51
C VAL A 82 -2.84 23.01 -3.24
N SER A 83 -3.70 22.14 -3.76
CA SER A 83 -4.96 22.55 -4.37
C SER A 83 -5.85 23.31 -3.38
N LEU A 84 -6.41 24.43 -3.84
CA LEU A 84 -7.20 25.32 -3.00
C LEU A 84 -8.62 24.78 -2.80
N GLN A 85 -8.96 24.46 -1.55
CA GLN A 85 -10.33 24.22 -1.15
C GLN A 85 -11.05 25.55 -0.93
N THR A 86 -12.09 25.80 -1.72
CA THR A 86 -12.91 27.01 -1.59
C THR A 86 -14.09 26.77 -0.65
N PHE A 87 -14.78 27.84 -0.27
CA PHE A 87 -15.94 27.80 0.62
C PHE A 87 -17.13 28.54 -0.01
N GLY A 88 -18.34 28.08 0.27
CA GLY A 88 -19.59 28.69 -0.17
C GLY A 88 -20.63 28.79 0.96
N TRP A 89 -21.78 29.37 0.65
CA TRP A 89 -22.90 29.49 1.59
C TRP A 89 -23.95 28.42 1.33
N ARG A 90 -24.61 27.96 2.40
CA ARG A 90 -25.80 27.10 2.34
C ARG A 90 -26.95 27.75 3.08
N ASP A 91 -28.17 27.59 2.60
CA ASP A 91 -29.36 28.22 3.19
C ASP A 91 -29.68 27.71 4.60
N ASP A 92 -29.33 26.46 4.90
CA ASP A 92 -29.59 25.78 6.17
C ASP A 92 -28.42 25.84 7.16
N TYR A 93 -27.33 26.54 6.82
CA TYR A 93 -26.10 26.49 7.61
C TYR A 93 -25.42 27.86 7.69
N ARG A 94 -25.21 28.34 8.92
CA ARG A 94 -24.69 29.70 9.19
C ARG A 94 -23.18 29.86 9.02
N TRP A 95 -22.43 28.77 8.86
CA TRP A 95 -20.97 28.82 8.66
C TRP A 95 -20.63 28.57 7.19
N PRO A 96 -19.51 29.12 6.65
CA PRO A 96 -19.04 28.79 5.32
C PRO A 96 -18.86 27.27 5.17
N TRP A 97 -19.47 26.70 4.15
CA TRP A 97 -19.41 25.28 3.87
C TRP A 97 -18.28 24.99 2.86
N PRO A 98 -17.41 23.99 3.11
CA PRO A 98 -16.34 23.66 2.18
C PRO A 98 -16.91 23.16 0.84
N ASN A 99 -16.32 23.61 -0.26
CA ASN A 99 -16.54 23.03 -1.57
C ASN A 99 -15.58 21.85 -1.78
N PHE A 100 -16.12 20.65 -1.95
CA PHE A 100 -15.34 19.43 -2.16
C PHE A 100 -14.97 19.18 -3.63
N GLU A 101 -15.44 20.02 -4.56
CA GLU A 101 -15.04 19.98 -5.98
C GLU A 101 -13.65 20.60 -6.16
N VAL A 102 -12.63 19.98 -5.56
CA VAL A 102 -11.24 20.41 -5.64
C VAL A 102 -10.58 19.77 -6.85
N GLN A 103 -9.92 20.58 -7.68
CA GLN A 103 -9.16 20.08 -8.83
C GLN A 103 -7.77 19.64 -8.36
N HIS A 104 -7.41 18.38 -8.62
CA HIS A 104 -6.13 17.79 -8.24
C HIS A 104 -5.29 17.45 -9.47
N THR A 105 -3.96 17.47 -9.34
CA THR A 105 -3.06 16.99 -10.40
C THR A 105 -2.62 15.56 -10.12
N CYS A 106 -3.13 14.62 -10.91
CA CYS A 106 -2.85 13.19 -10.72
C CYS A 106 -1.68 12.71 -11.60
N ARG A 107 -0.99 11.66 -11.14
CA ARG A 107 -0.19 10.80 -12.03
C ARG A 107 -1.14 9.94 -12.88
N LYS A 108 -0.70 9.55 -14.08
CA LYS A 108 -1.48 8.65 -14.96
C LYS A 108 -1.60 7.27 -14.32
N TRP A 109 -2.75 6.99 -13.70
CA TRP A 109 -2.98 5.78 -12.92
C TRP A 109 -2.81 4.50 -13.74
N GLU A 110 -3.28 4.53 -14.98
CA GLU A 110 -3.21 3.40 -15.92
C GLU A 110 -1.76 3.00 -16.18
N LYS A 111 -0.87 3.99 -16.30
CA LYS A 111 0.56 3.74 -16.51
C LYS A 111 1.25 3.11 -15.30
N ILE A 112 0.85 3.50 -14.09
CA ILE A 112 1.34 2.88 -12.87
C ILE A 112 0.87 1.42 -12.82
N GLN A 113 -0.42 1.17 -13.08
CA GLN A 113 -0.97 -0.19 -13.06
C GLN A 113 -0.38 -1.09 -14.13
N GLU A 114 -0.28 -0.62 -15.38
CA GLU A 114 0.30 -1.37 -16.50
C GLU A 114 1.73 -1.82 -16.17
N TRP A 115 2.59 -0.86 -15.81
CA TRP A 115 3.98 -1.14 -15.45
C TRP A 115 4.08 -2.10 -14.26
N SER A 116 3.24 -1.94 -13.26
CA SER A 116 3.25 -2.82 -12.08
C SER A 116 2.82 -4.24 -12.39
N LYS A 117 1.90 -4.43 -13.34
CA LYS A 117 1.50 -5.77 -13.81
C LYS A 117 2.61 -6.43 -14.61
N GLU A 118 3.25 -5.69 -15.52
CA GLU A 118 4.38 -6.19 -16.33
C GLU A 118 5.57 -6.64 -15.47
N ASN A 119 5.80 -5.96 -14.33
CA ASN A 119 6.88 -6.28 -13.41
C ASN A 119 6.43 -7.12 -12.21
N SER A 120 5.18 -7.59 -12.19
CA SER A 120 4.63 -8.34 -11.07
C SER A 120 5.31 -9.69 -10.91
N ILE A 121 5.41 -10.15 -9.66
CA ILE A 121 5.85 -11.50 -9.35
C ILE A 121 4.61 -12.40 -9.30
N PRO A 122 4.48 -13.41 -10.20
CA PRO A 122 3.23 -14.18 -10.33
C PRO A 122 2.83 -14.95 -9.07
N SER A 123 3.81 -15.40 -8.29
CA SER A 123 3.59 -16.09 -7.03
C SER A 123 4.81 -15.94 -6.13
N LEU A 124 4.57 -15.69 -4.84
CA LEU A 124 5.60 -15.77 -3.80
C LEU A 124 5.62 -17.13 -3.08
N ILE A 125 4.80 -18.07 -3.54
CA ILE A 125 4.71 -19.42 -2.99
C ILE A 125 5.86 -20.27 -3.53
N GLY A 126 6.54 -21.00 -2.65
CA GLY A 126 7.69 -21.85 -2.99
C GLY A 126 9.05 -21.26 -2.57
N PRO A 127 10.18 -21.76 -3.10
CA PRO A 127 11.53 -21.39 -2.65
C PRO A 127 11.98 -20.00 -3.11
N ILE A 128 11.10 -19.21 -3.73
CA ILE A 128 11.39 -17.90 -4.31
C ILE A 128 11.79 -16.85 -3.25
N ILE A 129 11.28 -16.99 -2.03
CA ILE A 129 11.73 -16.22 -0.88
C ILE A 129 12.25 -17.20 0.16
N ALA A 130 13.49 -16.98 0.61
CA ALA A 130 14.09 -17.73 1.69
C ALA A 130 14.71 -16.77 2.71
N HIS A 131 14.36 -16.97 3.98
CA HIS A 131 15.02 -16.32 5.09
C HIS A 131 16.41 -16.95 5.28
N PRO A 132 17.49 -16.16 5.44
CA PRO A 132 18.86 -16.69 5.53
C PRO A 132 19.08 -17.71 6.65
N VAL A 133 18.31 -17.62 7.73
CA VAL A 133 18.40 -18.49 8.91
C VAL A 133 17.26 -19.51 8.98
N LEU A 134 16.07 -19.15 8.50
CA LEU A 134 14.85 -19.94 8.73
C LEU A 134 14.45 -20.77 7.49
N GLY A 135 15.17 -20.64 6.38
CA GLY A 135 14.85 -21.35 5.15
C GLY A 135 13.69 -20.71 4.38
N VAL A 136 13.02 -21.50 3.55
CA VAL A 136 11.94 -21.03 2.66
C VAL A 136 10.81 -20.37 3.44
N SER A 137 10.33 -19.22 2.95
CA SER A 137 9.27 -18.44 3.60
C SER A 137 7.89 -19.08 3.48
N TRP A 138 7.69 -19.91 2.45
CA TRP A 138 6.52 -20.75 2.34
C TRP A 138 6.88 -22.20 2.70
N ARG A 139 6.20 -22.72 3.71
CA ARG A 139 6.38 -24.06 4.26
C ARG A 139 5.07 -24.83 4.07
N ALA A 140 5.08 -25.80 3.15
CA ALA A 140 3.89 -26.62 2.84
C ALA A 140 3.38 -27.41 4.05
N ASP A 141 4.26 -27.66 5.03
CA ASP A 141 4.06 -28.46 6.23
C ASP A 141 3.45 -27.69 7.41
N GLU A 142 3.29 -26.36 7.31
CA GLU A 142 2.68 -25.52 8.35
C GLU A 142 1.17 -25.26 8.14
N GLU A 143 0.52 -25.92 7.17
CA GLU A 143 -0.94 -25.94 6.97
C GLU A 143 -1.66 -27.01 7.84
N SER A 144 -1.32 -27.11 9.14
CA SER A 144 -2.03 -27.95 10.12
C SER A 144 -2.69 -27.15 11.23
#